data_AF-A0A7S3CA59-F1
#
_entry.id   AF-A0A7S3CA59-F1
#
_cell.length_a   1.000
_cell.length_b   1.000
_cell.length_c   1.000
_cell.angle_alpha   90.00
_cell.angle_beta   90.00
_cell.angle_gamma   90.00
#
_symmetry.space_group_name_H-M   'P 1'
#
loop_
_entity.id
_entity.type
_entity.pdbx_description
1 polymer ?
#
loop_
_entity_poly.entity_id
_entity_poly.type
_entity_poly.pdbx_seq_one_letter_code
_entity_poly.pdbx_strand_id
1 'polypeptide(L)'
;CSRCHSATGMFCRACLLIRYGLELEDVREKMAKGEWLCPHCYEEDHPNEGWICNSSICMTRRGMAPTGIAIYEAQGKGFQSVAHFVQAKLLKTLKTMRAK
;
A
#
# COMPACT_ATOMS: atom_id res chain seq x y z
N CYS A 1 -6.47 -11.67 4.08
CA CYS A 1 -6.96 -10.54 4.91
C CYS A 1 -7.89 -11.11 5.95
N SER A 2 -7.62 -10.88 7.22
CA SER A 2 -8.41 -11.41 8.35
C SER A 2 -9.76 -10.70 8.52
N ARG A 3 -10.04 -9.67 7.71
CA ARG A 3 -11.35 -8.98 7.67
C ARG A 3 -12.20 -9.39 6.47
N CYS A 4 -11.79 -8.99 5.26
CA CYS A 4 -12.67 -9.10 4.09
C CYS A 4 -12.68 -10.49 3.44
N HIS A 5 -11.69 -11.35 3.75
CA HIS A 5 -11.48 -12.65 3.09
C HIS A 5 -11.53 -12.62 1.55
N SER A 6 -11.35 -11.44 0.94
CA SER A 6 -11.48 -11.23 -0.50
C SER A 6 -10.19 -11.56 -1.24
N ALA A 7 -10.34 -11.97 -2.51
CA ALA A 7 -9.22 -12.17 -3.43
C ALA A 7 -8.35 -10.91 -3.62
N THR A 8 -8.92 -9.71 -3.41
CA THR A 8 -8.17 -8.43 -3.49
C THR A 8 -7.13 -8.27 -2.38
N GLY A 9 -7.20 -9.09 -1.33
CA GLY A 9 -6.24 -9.17 -0.24
C GLY A 9 -5.24 -10.33 -0.34
N MET A 10 -5.15 -10.98 -1.50
CA MET A 10 -4.17 -12.04 -1.77
C MET A 10 -2.97 -11.48 -2.52
N PHE A 11 -1.77 -11.77 -2.02
CA PHE A 11 -0.52 -11.26 -2.58
C PHE A 11 0.51 -12.38 -2.65
N CYS A 12 1.28 -12.43 -3.73
CA CYS A 12 2.50 -13.24 -3.79
C CYS A 12 3.63 -12.57 -2.98
N ARG A 13 4.69 -13.33 -2.68
CA ARG A 13 5.89 -12.84 -1.97
C ARG A 13 6.44 -11.55 -2.59
N ALA A 14 6.61 -11.51 -3.91
CA ALA A 14 7.14 -10.35 -4.61
C ALA A 14 6.23 -9.11 -4.52
N CYS A 15 4.90 -9.31 -4.53
CA CYS A 15 3.96 -8.21 -4.34
C CYS A 15 4.07 -7.63 -2.92
N LEU A 16 4.13 -8.47 -1.89
CA LEU A 16 4.30 -8.01 -0.51
C LEU A 16 5.59 -7.20 -0.37
N LEU A 17 6.71 -7.72 -0.89
CA LEU A 17 8.01 -7.08 -0.79
C LEU A 17 8.09 -5.78 -1.62
N ILE A 18 7.88 -5.85 -2.93
CA ILE A 18 8.15 -4.72 -3.83
C ILE A 18 7.07 -3.64 -3.71
N ARG A 19 5.80 -4.05 -3.57
CA ARG A 19 4.69 -3.10 -3.55
C ARG A 19 4.44 -2.57 -2.16
N TYR A 20 4.55 -3.38 -1.13
CA TYR A 20 4.20 -2.98 0.24
C TYR A 20 5.40 -2.92 1.19
N GLY A 21 6.57 -3.45 0.83
CA GLY A 21 7.73 -3.45 1.73
C GLY A 21 7.56 -4.42 2.90
N LEU A 22 6.78 -5.49 2.69
CA LEU A 22 6.42 -6.46 3.73
C LEU A 22 7.00 -7.83 3.41
N GLU A 23 7.53 -8.50 4.42
CA GLU A 23 7.99 -9.87 4.30
C GLU A 23 6.84 -10.87 4.43
N LEU A 24 6.88 -11.95 3.66
CA LEU A 24 5.80 -12.94 3.65
C LEU A 24 5.61 -13.60 5.01
N GLU A 25 6.69 -13.86 5.75
CA GLU A 25 6.61 -14.56 7.03
C GLU A 25 5.95 -13.67 8.10
N ASP A 26 6.27 -12.37 8.15
CA ASP A 26 5.58 -11.41 9.03
C ASP A 26 4.08 -11.33 8.73
N VAL A 27 3.71 -11.36 7.45
CA VAL A 27 2.31 -11.37 7.00
C VAL A 27 1.61 -12.65 7.45
N ARG A 28 2.27 -13.81 7.33
CA ARG A 28 1.73 -15.11 7.77
C ARG A 28 1.54 -15.16 9.27
N GLU A 29 2.48 -14.63 10.05
CA GLU A 29 2.34 -14.55 11.51
C GLU A 29 1.13 -13.69 11.89
N LYS A 30 0.98 -12.50 11.28
CA LYS A 30 -0.20 -11.64 11.48
C LYS A 30 -1.49 -12.33 11.04
N MET A 31 -1.47 -13.11 9.96
CA MET A 31 -2.65 -13.89 9.53
C MET A 31 -3.03 -14.94 10.55
N ALA A 32 -2.08 -15.68 11.12
CA ALA A 32 -2.32 -16.69 12.15
C ALA A 32 -2.93 -16.08 13.42
N LYS A 33 -2.56 -14.83 13.75
CA LYS A 33 -3.15 -14.07 14.87
C LYS A 33 -4.47 -13.38 14.54
N GLY A 34 -4.92 -13.41 13.28
CA GLY A 34 -6.11 -12.67 12.85
C GLY A 34 -5.90 -11.15 12.69
N GLU A 35 -4.65 -10.67 12.73
CA GLU A 35 -4.29 -9.24 12.73
C GLU A 35 -3.97 -8.68 11.33
N TRP A 36 -3.85 -9.55 10.31
CA TRP A 36 -3.47 -9.12 8.96
C TRP A 36 -4.63 -8.44 8.20
N LEU A 37 -4.50 -7.14 7.98
CA LEU A 37 -5.38 -6.37 7.08
C LEU A 37 -4.74 -6.21 5.69
N CYS A 38 -5.53 -6.41 4.63
CA CYS A 38 -5.08 -6.00 3.31
C CYS A 38 -5.09 -4.47 3.18
N PRO A 39 -4.39 -3.90 2.19
CA PRO A 39 -4.29 -2.46 2.00
C PRO A 39 -5.63 -1.72 1.85
N HIS A 40 -6.64 -2.34 1.22
CA HIS A 40 -7.99 -1.78 1.18
C HIS A 40 -8.59 -1.67 2.59
N CYS A 41 -8.49 -2.77 3.35
CA CYS A 41 -9.05 -2.81 4.69
C CYS A 41 -8.33 -1.88 5.67
N TYR A 42 -6.99 -1.83 5.58
CA TYR A 42 -6.18 -0.92 6.37
C TYR A 42 -6.54 0.54 6.09
N GLU A 43 -6.68 0.91 4.81
CA GLU A 43 -7.05 2.26 4.39
C GLU A 43 -8.42 2.69 4.91
N GLU A 44 -9.41 1.79 4.90
CA GLU A 44 -10.74 2.05 5.46
C GLU A 44 -10.68 2.37 6.97
N ASP A 45 -9.81 1.68 7.72
CA ASP A 45 -9.67 1.89 9.17
C ASP A 45 -8.77 3.10 9.51
N HIS A 46 -7.82 3.42 8.63
CA HIS A 46 -6.79 4.43 8.85
C HIS A 46 -6.76 5.45 7.70
N PRO A 47 -7.86 6.20 7.46
CA PRO A 47 -8.02 7.03 6.27
C PRO A 47 -7.00 8.19 6.16
N ASN A 48 -6.32 8.52 7.26
CA ASN A 48 -5.37 9.63 7.32
C ASN A 48 -3.90 9.21 7.19
N GLU A 49 -3.61 7.90 7.12
CA GLU A 49 -2.23 7.40 7.11
C GLU A 49 -1.63 7.30 5.71
N GLY A 50 -2.44 7.39 4.65
CA GLY A 50 -1.96 7.32 3.27
C GLY A 50 -1.42 5.95 2.86
N TRP A 51 -1.67 4.91 3.64
CA TRP A 51 -1.35 3.53 3.29
C TRP A 51 -2.50 2.91 2.51
N ILE A 52 -2.36 2.90 1.18
CA ILE A 52 -3.46 2.60 0.26
C ILE A 52 -3.18 1.36 -0.59
N CYS A 53 -4.22 0.79 -1.20
CA CYS A 53 -4.00 -0.19 -2.26
C CYS A 53 -3.30 0.45 -3.47
N ASN A 54 -2.17 -0.13 -3.86
CA ASN A 54 -1.36 0.34 -4.97
C ASN A 54 -1.44 -0.56 -6.22
N SER A 55 -2.51 -1.35 -6.38
CA SER A 55 -2.72 -2.09 -7.63
C SER A 55 -2.89 -1.11 -8.80
N SER A 56 -2.50 -1.50 -10.02
CA SER A 56 -2.64 -0.63 -11.19
C SER A 56 -4.07 -0.13 -11.35
N ILE A 57 -5.08 -0.97 -11.10
CA ILE A 57 -6.49 -0.59 -11.19
C ILE A 57 -6.84 0.50 -10.17
N CYS A 58 -6.46 0.31 -8.90
CA CYS A 58 -6.75 1.28 -7.84
C CYS A 58 -6.00 2.60 -8.05
N MET A 59 -4.73 2.53 -8.45
CA MET A 59 -3.90 3.71 -8.73
C MET A 59 -4.45 4.52 -9.90
N THR A 60 -4.77 3.87 -11.03
CA THR A 60 -5.35 4.56 -12.19
C THR A 60 -6.69 5.22 -11.86
N ARG A 61 -7.57 4.54 -11.11
CA ARG A 61 -8.84 5.14 -10.65
C ARG A 61 -8.65 6.39 -9.78
N ARG A 62 -7.50 6.52 -9.12
CA ARG A 62 -7.12 7.68 -8.30
C ARG A 62 -6.32 8.73 -9.09
N GLY A 63 -6.16 8.57 -10.40
CA GLY A 63 -5.34 9.45 -11.23
C GLY A 63 -3.83 9.34 -10.94
N MET A 64 -3.37 8.24 -10.36
CA MET A 64 -1.97 7.98 -10.06
C MET A 64 -1.34 7.03 -11.09
N ALA A 65 -0.01 7.05 -11.17
CA ALA A 65 0.73 6.13 -12.02
C ALA A 65 0.45 4.66 -11.64
N PRO A 66 0.25 3.75 -12.61
CA PRO A 66 0.03 2.32 -12.33
C PRO A 66 1.27 1.68 -11.68
N THR A 67 1.09 0.53 -11.04
CA THR A 67 2.13 -0.08 -10.19
C THR A 67 3.46 -0.26 -10.89
N GLY A 68 3.45 -0.70 -12.16
CA GLY A 68 4.69 -0.95 -12.91
C GLY A 68 5.57 0.30 -13.03
N ILE A 69 4.98 1.45 -13.36
CA ILE A 69 5.71 2.73 -13.42
C ILE A 69 6.11 3.17 -12.01
N ALA A 70 5.19 3.05 -11.04
CA ALA A 70 5.43 3.47 -9.67
C ALA A 70 6.57 2.69 -8.97
N ILE A 71 6.83 1.44 -9.38
CA ILE A 71 7.99 0.65 -8.90
C ILE A 71 9.30 1.35 -9.27
N TYR A 72 9.49 1.68 -10.55
CA TYR A 72 10.71 2.34 -11.01
C TYR A 72 10.87 3.73 -10.39
N GLU A 73 9.78 4.50 -10.26
CA GLU A 73 9.81 5.79 -9.58
C GLU A 73 10.21 5.68 -8.11
N ALA A 74 9.64 4.71 -7.38
CA ALA A 74 9.95 4.48 -5.97
C ALA A 74 11.42 4.09 -5.79
N GLN A 75 11.90 3.12 -6.58
CA GLN A 75 13.29 2.65 -6.53
C GLN A 75 14.28 3.74 -6.91
N GLY A 76 14.03 4.48 -8.00
CA GLY A 76 14.89 5.59 -8.44
C GLY A 76 14.96 6.74 -7.44
N LYS A 77 14.02 6.81 -6.51
CA LYS A 77 14.00 7.78 -5.39
C LYS A 77 14.46 7.18 -4.05
N GLY A 78 14.89 5.92 -4.03
CA GLY A 78 15.40 5.25 -2.83
C GLY A 78 14.33 4.83 -1.82
N PHE A 79 13.05 4.72 -2.22
CA PHE A 79 12.00 4.20 -1.35
C PHE A 79 12.05 2.68 -1.26
N GLN A 80 11.78 2.15 -0.07
CA GLN A 80 11.73 0.71 0.20
C GLN A 80 10.66 -0.02 -0.63
N SER A 81 9.52 0.63 -0.92
CA SER A 81 8.44 0.04 -1.71
C SER A 81 7.54 1.10 -2.33
N VAL A 82 6.67 0.67 -3.25
CA VAL A 82 5.65 1.55 -3.85
C VAL A 82 4.76 2.18 -2.79
N ALA A 83 4.34 1.42 -1.77
CA ALA A 83 3.49 1.92 -0.69
C ALA A 83 4.15 3.08 0.07
N HIS A 84 5.43 2.94 0.45
CA HIS A 84 6.17 4.02 1.12
C HIS A 84 6.28 5.28 0.25
N PHE A 85 6.54 5.12 -1.05
CA PHE A 85 6.58 6.24 -1.98
C PHE A 85 5.23 6.96 -2.10
N VAL A 86 4.16 6.20 -2.27
CA VAL A 86 2.79 6.74 -2.40
C VAL A 86 2.34 7.40 -1.09
N GLN A 87 2.62 6.77 0.05
CA GLN A 87 2.31 7.30 1.37
C GLN A 87 2.98 8.65 1.60
N ALA A 88 4.28 8.78 1.29
CA ALA A 88 5.00 10.04 1.41
C ALA A 88 4.38 11.16 0.55
N LYS A 89 3.95 10.83 -0.68
CA LYS A 89 3.25 11.80 -1.56
C LYS A 89 1.91 12.23 -0.97
N LEU A 90 1.10 11.29 -0.50
CA LEU A 90 -0.23 11.57 0.07
C LEU A 90 -0.14 12.41 1.35
N LEU A 91 0.75 12.04 2.27
CA LEU A 91 0.95 12.78 3.51
C LEU A 91 1.47 14.21 3.25
N LYS A 92 2.33 14.39 2.23
CA LYS A 92 2.76 15.73 1.80
C LYS A 92 1.58 16.56 1.31
N THR A 93 0.72 15.99 0.46
CA THR A 93 -0.48 16.68 -0.05
C THR A 93 -1.45 17.06 1.07
N LEU A 94 -1.72 16.14 2.02
CA LEU A 94 -2.57 16.41 3.19
C LEU A 94 -2.02 17.55 4.05
N LYS A 95 -0.71 17.57 4.31
CA LYS A 95 -0.05 18.68 5.04
C LYS A 95 -0.22 20.01 4.31
N THR A 96 0.00 20.04 3.00
CA THR A 96 -0.17 21.26 2.19
C THR A 96 -1.62 21.76 2.21
N MET A 97 -2.61 20.87 2.18
CA MET A 97 -4.02 21.26 2.24
C MET A 97 -4.43 21.81 3.62
N ARG A 98 -3.88 21.27 4.71
CA ARG A 98 -4.15 21.75 6.09
C ARG A 98 -3.44 23.07 6.44
N ALA A 99 -2.37 23.39 5.71
CA ALA A 99 -1.60 24.62 5.90
C ALA A 99 -2.16 25.81 5.10
N LYS A 100 -3.21 25.59 4.30
CA LYS A 100 -3.98 26.62 3.60
C LYS A 100 -5.28 26.86 4.35
#